data_AF-A0AAD4PUD0-F1
#
_entry.id   AF-A0AAD4PUD0-F1
#
_cell.length_a   1.000
_cell.length_b   1.000
_cell.length_c   1.000
_cell.angle_alpha   90.00
_cell.angle_beta   90.00
_cell.angle_gamma   90.00
#
_symmetry.space_group_name_H-M   'P 1'
#
loop_
_entity.id
_entity.type
_entity.pdbx_description
1 polymer ?
#
loop_
_entity_poly.entity_id
_entity_poly.type
_entity_poly.pdbx_seq_one_letter_code
_entity_poly.pdbx_strand_id
1 'polypeptide(L)'
;MCPGNIQGGVWLDPRHQEWNILVPGLKQRLVVRQLYSRDLCKTRILFQPENQWSAWYRLVRNHTPEPAIRSLPHSPRKLTRFELLPTEILLMVINDASLSDEDLMSIGLTSPIFWYWIIHYIWKDTNREIWSLANLPIACTGSYLEDLPKGFVENDLLVNSVLNDICLCSSAPFERKANWAAFTTYQPMKPTSYMRWTMAFNGSLSRGAGIPAKMLKKLRNDLSSACSPSRVEKGAKKTWVLRNLTEKEYLRCKPPRNSLKNSSAYVDEEALRISIDDILLLKIIWTRFPPFGYRKGLILHHPWAAHAFDIIDLDPREKDELDRDQSWKDITNDIIKEMGNAANLTLRDGATSLIR
;
A
#
# COMPACT_ATOMS: atom_id res chain seq x y z
N MET A 1 -10.93 -26.99 -4.91
CA MET A 1 -12.07 -27.21 -4.01
C MET A 1 -12.86 -25.92 -3.96
N CYS A 2 -14.08 -25.87 -4.49
CA CYS A 2 -14.97 -24.77 -4.17
C CYS A 2 -15.17 -24.79 -2.63
N PRO A 3 -15.00 -23.68 -1.90
CA PRO A 3 -15.36 -23.64 -0.48
C PRO A 3 -16.78 -24.19 -0.37
N GLY A 4 -16.94 -25.17 0.51
CA GLY A 4 -17.88 -26.30 0.37
C GLY A 4 -19.27 -25.93 -0.13
N ASN A 5 -19.87 -26.85 -0.90
CA ASN A 5 -21.27 -26.85 -1.33
C ASN A 5 -22.19 -26.20 -0.29
N ILE A 6 -22.40 -24.89 -0.42
CA ILE A 6 -23.50 -24.19 0.25
C ILE A 6 -24.72 -24.54 -0.60
N GLN A 7 -25.23 -25.76 -0.43
CA GLN A 7 -26.35 -26.31 -1.20
C GLN A 7 -27.71 -25.71 -0.80
N GLY A 8 -27.74 -24.76 0.12
CA GLY A 8 -28.89 -23.88 0.32
C GLY A 8 -28.55 -22.51 -0.24
N GLY A 9 -29.42 -21.92 -1.06
CA GLY A 9 -29.30 -20.55 -1.56
C GLY A 9 -29.39 -19.49 -0.46
N VAL A 10 -28.55 -19.60 0.55
CA VAL A 10 -28.27 -18.54 1.50
C VAL A 10 -27.54 -17.49 0.69
N TRP A 11 -28.31 -16.54 0.18
CA TRP A 11 -27.77 -15.26 -0.24
C TRP A 11 -26.89 -14.80 0.91
N LEU A 12 -25.57 -14.86 0.70
CA LEU A 12 -24.64 -14.30 1.66
C LEU A 12 -25.16 -12.87 1.90
N ASP A 13 -25.30 -12.55 3.17
CA ASP A 13 -25.78 -11.25 3.58
C ASP A 13 -24.72 -10.23 3.14
N PRO A 14 -25.03 -9.21 2.32
CA PRO A 14 -24.12 -8.15 1.88
C PRO A 14 -23.43 -7.41 3.00
N ARG A 15 -23.91 -7.55 4.25
CA ARG A 15 -23.14 -7.16 5.44
C ARG A 15 -21.83 -7.93 5.59
N HIS A 16 -21.60 -9.02 4.87
CA HIS A 16 -20.37 -9.83 4.83
C HIS A 16 -19.59 -9.63 3.52
N GLN A 17 -19.65 -8.44 2.94
CA GLN A 17 -18.88 -8.13 1.75
C GLN A 17 -17.37 -8.18 2.05
N GLU A 18 -16.67 -9.03 1.31
CA GLU A 18 -15.21 -9.03 1.31
C GLU A 18 -14.73 -8.04 0.26
N TRP A 19 -13.79 -7.19 0.65
CA TRP A 19 -13.22 -6.16 -0.20
C TRP A 19 -11.82 -6.58 -0.66
N ASN A 20 -11.54 -6.35 -1.93
CA ASN A 20 -10.25 -6.71 -2.50
C ASN A 20 -9.76 -5.62 -3.44
N ILE A 21 -8.48 -5.28 -3.33
CA ILE A 21 -7.80 -4.56 -4.40
C ILE A 21 -7.29 -5.59 -5.39
N LEU A 22 -7.73 -5.48 -6.63
CA LEU A 22 -7.33 -6.34 -7.73
C LEU A 22 -6.31 -5.62 -8.60
N VAL A 23 -5.25 -6.34 -8.98
CA VAL A 23 -4.25 -5.92 -9.96
C VAL A 23 -4.19 -7.02 -11.03
N PRO A 24 -5.10 -6.99 -12.02
CA PRO A 24 -5.21 -8.07 -13.00
C PRO A 24 -3.93 -8.34 -13.78
N GLY A 25 -3.19 -7.29 -14.15
CA GLY A 25 -1.93 -7.43 -14.90
C GLY A 25 -0.85 -8.26 -14.19
N LEU A 26 -0.91 -8.37 -12.86
CA LEU A 26 0.00 -9.21 -12.06
C LEU A 26 -0.67 -10.48 -11.54
N LYS A 27 -1.96 -10.70 -11.80
CA LYS A 27 -2.78 -11.72 -11.14
C LYS A 27 -2.62 -11.69 -9.62
N GLN A 28 -2.64 -10.49 -9.05
CA GLN A 28 -2.48 -10.27 -7.61
C GLN A 28 -3.72 -9.63 -7.00
N ARG A 29 -3.98 -9.97 -5.73
CA ARG A 29 -5.07 -9.39 -4.94
C ARG A 29 -4.64 -9.03 -3.53
N LEU A 30 -5.22 -7.99 -2.96
CA LEU A 30 -5.07 -7.65 -1.56
C LEU A 30 -6.44 -7.60 -0.89
N VAL A 31 -6.65 -8.43 0.12
CA VAL A 31 -7.85 -8.35 0.95
C VAL A 31 -7.80 -7.07 1.78
N VAL A 32 -8.81 -6.22 1.64
CA VAL A 32 -8.99 -5.01 2.43
C VAL A 32 -9.98 -5.31 3.53
N ARG A 33 -9.54 -5.21 4.79
CA ARG A 33 -10.45 -5.43 5.92
C ARG A 33 -11.27 -4.18 6.15
N GLN A 34 -12.58 -4.37 6.26
CA GLN A 34 -13.51 -3.31 6.60
C GLN A 34 -13.48 -3.02 8.11
N LEU A 35 -13.58 -1.74 8.47
CA LEU A 35 -13.87 -1.35 9.85
C LEU A 35 -15.35 -1.65 10.15
N TYR A 36 -15.62 -2.62 11.01
CA TYR A 36 -16.90 -2.71 11.74
C TYR A 36 -16.86 -1.93 13.06
N SER A 37 -15.81 -1.11 13.29
CA SER A 37 -15.68 -0.38 14.54
C SER A 37 -16.73 0.72 14.62
N ARG A 38 -17.51 0.72 15.72
CA ARG A 38 -18.44 1.80 16.09
C ARG A 38 -17.72 3.14 16.33
N ASP A 39 -16.40 3.11 16.54
CA ASP A 39 -15.56 4.29 16.67
C ASP A 39 -15.00 4.71 15.31
N LEU A 40 -15.86 5.28 14.47
CA LEU A 40 -15.45 6.07 13.31
C LEU A 40 -14.75 7.33 13.83
N CYS A 41 -13.45 7.24 14.08
CA CYS A 41 -12.65 8.42 14.36
C CYS A 41 -12.73 9.36 13.14
N LYS A 42 -12.96 10.66 13.37
CA LYS A 42 -13.26 11.72 12.37
C LYS A 42 -12.30 11.84 11.18
N THR A 43 -11.21 11.09 11.16
CA THR A 43 -10.15 11.14 10.15
C THR A 43 -10.09 9.90 9.25
N ARG A 44 -10.93 8.88 9.48
CA ARG A 44 -10.91 7.63 8.69
C ARG A 44 -12.29 7.35 8.15
N ILE A 45 -12.36 7.24 6.83
CA ILE A 45 -13.66 7.29 6.15
C ILE A 45 -14.18 5.87 5.89
N LEU A 46 -13.34 4.87 5.54
CA LEU A 46 -13.83 3.55 5.10
C LEU A 46 -13.09 2.31 5.66
N PHE A 47 -11.76 2.33 5.77
CA PHE A 47 -10.96 1.10 5.90
C PHE A 47 -9.99 1.12 7.08
N GLN A 48 -9.59 -0.07 7.57
CA GLN A 48 -8.67 -0.21 8.70
C GLN A 48 -7.28 0.36 8.36
N PRO A 49 -6.61 1.10 9.27
CA PRO A 49 -5.22 1.54 9.04
C PRO A 49 -4.22 0.38 9.04
N GLU A 50 -4.58 -0.78 9.61
CA GLU A 50 -3.75 -1.98 9.59
C GLU A 50 -3.77 -2.67 8.21
N ASN A 51 -4.49 -2.12 7.23
CA ASN A 51 -4.51 -2.66 5.88
C ASN A 51 -3.12 -2.54 5.24
N GLN A 52 -2.63 -3.66 4.71
CA GLN A 52 -1.30 -3.80 4.09
C GLN A 52 -1.20 -3.12 2.72
N TRP A 53 -2.12 -2.20 2.41
CA TRP A 53 -2.20 -1.53 1.11
C TRP A 53 -0.99 -0.65 0.90
N SER A 54 -0.75 0.31 1.81
CA SER A 54 0.44 1.18 1.79
C SER A 54 0.69 1.74 0.38
N ALA A 55 -0.31 2.42 -0.20
CA ALA A 55 -0.33 2.88 -1.59
C ALA A 55 0.95 3.63 -1.95
N TRP A 56 1.45 4.45 -1.02
CA TRP A 56 2.70 5.18 -1.18
C TRP A 56 3.85 4.29 -1.65
N TYR A 57 4.11 3.20 -0.94
CA TYR A 57 5.24 2.31 -1.22
C TYR A 57 5.06 1.50 -2.51
N ARG A 58 3.81 1.29 -2.94
CA ARG A 58 3.48 0.51 -4.14
C ARG A 58 3.45 1.34 -5.42
N LEU A 59 3.13 2.63 -5.32
CA LEU A 59 2.92 3.53 -6.46
C LEU A 59 4.07 4.51 -6.68
N VAL A 60 4.90 4.76 -5.66
CA VAL A 60 6.00 5.72 -5.78
C VAL A 60 7.06 5.24 -6.76
N ARG A 61 7.37 6.08 -7.75
CA ARG A 61 8.46 5.90 -8.71
C ARG A 61 9.58 6.82 -8.28
N ASN A 62 10.53 6.30 -7.52
CA ASN A 62 11.69 7.08 -7.13
C ASN A 62 12.93 6.66 -7.89
N HIS A 63 13.63 7.67 -8.40
CA HIS A 63 15.05 7.60 -8.68
C HIS A 63 15.80 7.98 -7.40
N THR A 64 15.71 7.16 -6.35
CA THR A 64 16.52 7.39 -5.16
C THR A 64 17.95 7.01 -5.47
N PRO A 65 18.92 7.95 -5.45
CA PRO A 65 20.32 7.58 -5.60
C PRO A 65 20.70 6.62 -4.48
N GLU A 66 21.61 5.70 -4.80
CA GLU A 66 22.14 4.76 -3.82
C GLU A 66 22.64 5.53 -2.60
N PRO A 67 22.23 5.15 -1.37
CA PRO A 67 22.66 5.82 -0.17
C PRO A 67 24.18 5.82 -0.17
N ALA A 68 24.77 7.02 -0.22
CA ALA A 68 26.21 7.16 -0.09
C ALA A 68 26.67 6.35 1.12
N ILE A 69 27.50 5.36 0.85
CA ILE A 69 28.12 4.47 1.83
C ILE A 69 28.87 5.38 2.81
N ARG A 70 28.24 5.66 3.95
CA ARG A 70 28.91 6.41 5.02
C ARG A 70 30.00 5.50 5.56
N SER A 71 31.21 6.03 5.69
CA SER A 71 32.36 5.32 6.26
C SER A 71 31.94 4.56 7.52
N LEU A 72 32.30 3.28 7.60
CA LEU A 72 32.00 2.44 8.76
C LEU A 72 32.42 3.17 10.04
N PRO A 73 31.57 3.17 11.08
CA PRO A 73 31.94 3.78 12.34
C PRO A 73 33.22 3.12 12.86
N HIS A 74 34.30 3.88 12.91
CA HIS A 74 35.58 3.43 13.48
C HIS A 74 35.39 3.34 14.99
N SER A 75 34.90 2.19 15.45
CA SER A 75 34.85 1.88 16.86
C SER A 75 36.20 1.30 17.27
N PRO A 76 36.83 1.76 18.37
CA PRO A 76 38.10 1.21 18.87
C PRO A 76 37.97 -0.23 19.42
N ARG A 77 36.84 -0.91 19.19
CA ARG A 77 36.58 -2.28 19.64
C ARG A 77 37.32 -3.28 18.76
N LYS A 78 37.90 -4.30 19.38
CA LYS A 78 38.42 -5.48 18.69
C LYS A 78 37.30 -6.19 17.91
N LEU A 79 37.46 -6.27 16.61
CA LEU A 79 36.54 -6.97 15.71
C LEU A 79 36.57 -8.48 15.99
N THR A 80 35.42 -9.12 15.85
CA THR A 80 35.27 -10.58 15.86
C THR A 80 35.87 -11.19 14.60
N ARG A 81 36.18 -12.48 14.62
CA ARG A 81 36.68 -13.20 13.43
C ARG A 81 35.72 -13.12 12.24
N PHE A 82 34.42 -13.07 12.53
CA PHE A 82 33.38 -12.97 11.51
C PHE A 82 33.36 -11.56 10.87
N GLU A 83 33.50 -10.50 11.67
CA GLU A 83 33.62 -9.12 11.17
C GLU A 83 34.92 -8.85 10.41
N LEU A 84 35.95 -9.68 10.61
CA LEU A 84 37.24 -9.61 9.90
C LEU A 84 37.21 -10.31 8.52
N LEU A 85 36.12 -10.98 8.17
CA LEU A 85 36.00 -11.60 6.86
C LEU A 85 36.01 -10.55 5.75
N PRO A 86 36.55 -10.89 4.56
CA PRO A 86 36.44 -10.03 3.40
C PRO A 86 34.99 -9.65 3.10
N THR A 87 34.79 -8.45 2.57
CA THR A 87 33.45 -7.90 2.28
C THR A 87 32.66 -8.82 1.35
N GLU A 88 33.35 -9.46 0.41
CA GLU A 88 32.80 -10.40 -0.57
C GLU A 88 32.16 -11.61 0.14
N ILE A 89 32.83 -12.16 1.15
CA ILE A 89 32.33 -13.30 1.93
C ILE A 89 31.13 -12.88 2.78
N LEU A 90 31.18 -11.70 3.40
CA LEU A 90 30.05 -11.16 4.15
C LEU A 90 28.83 -10.94 3.27
N LEU A 91 29.03 -10.40 2.07
CA LEU A 91 27.96 -10.23 1.08
C LEU A 91 27.44 -11.57 0.56
N MET A 92 28.28 -12.59 0.40
CA MET A 92 27.82 -13.94 0.05
C MET A 92 26.90 -14.51 1.13
N VAL A 93 27.26 -14.37 2.41
CA VAL A 93 26.41 -14.81 3.53
C VAL A 93 25.08 -14.03 3.55
N ILE A 94 25.13 -12.71 3.44
CA ILE A 94 23.92 -11.86 3.49
C ILE A 94 22.98 -12.11 2.29
N ASN A 95 23.52 -12.46 1.13
CA ASN A 95 22.72 -12.75 -0.07
C ASN A 95 22.30 -14.23 -0.17
N ASP A 96 22.54 -15.05 0.86
CA ASP A 96 22.11 -16.45 0.87
C ASP A 96 20.58 -16.55 0.94
N ALA A 97 19.98 -17.15 -0.08
CA ALA A 97 18.52 -17.29 -0.21
C ALA A 97 17.89 -18.21 0.86
N SER A 98 18.70 -18.97 1.60
CA SER A 98 18.23 -19.79 2.72
C SER A 98 17.95 -18.99 4.00
N LEU A 99 18.48 -17.76 4.11
CA LEU A 99 18.26 -16.90 5.28
C LEU A 99 16.89 -16.22 5.19
N SER A 100 16.13 -16.29 6.29
CA SER A 100 14.90 -15.52 6.42
C SER A 100 15.17 -14.05 6.73
N ASP A 101 14.17 -13.18 6.50
CA ASP A 101 14.23 -11.77 6.90
C ASP A 101 14.56 -11.62 8.41
N GLU A 102 14.11 -12.56 9.26
CA GLU A 102 14.39 -12.59 10.70
C GLU A 102 15.85 -12.98 11.01
N ASP A 103 16.44 -13.90 10.24
CA ASP A 103 17.83 -14.30 10.40
C ASP A 103 18.77 -13.15 10.04
N LEU A 104 18.52 -12.52 8.89
CA LEU A 104 19.26 -11.34 8.43
C LEU A 104 19.17 -10.21 9.44
N MET A 105 17.97 -9.97 9.97
CA MET A 105 17.77 -8.96 11.00
C MET A 105 18.54 -9.30 12.28
N SER A 106 18.51 -10.56 12.72
CA SER A 106 19.23 -11.01 13.90
C SER A 106 20.75 -10.85 13.72
N ILE A 107 21.29 -11.19 12.55
CA ILE A 107 22.70 -10.94 12.19
C ILE A 107 23.02 -9.45 12.30
N GLY A 108 22.19 -8.58 11.71
CA GLY A 108 22.35 -7.14 11.76
C GLY A 108 22.38 -6.59 13.18
N LEU A 109 21.58 -7.13 14.10
CA LEU A 109 21.51 -6.68 15.49
C LEU A 109 22.72 -7.13 16.34
N THR A 110 23.53 -8.09 15.88
CA THR A 110 24.71 -8.56 16.65
C THR A 110 25.89 -7.61 16.65
N SER A 111 26.00 -6.75 15.63
CA SER A 111 27.12 -5.82 15.47
C SER A 111 26.73 -4.57 14.67
N PRO A 112 27.28 -3.38 15.01
CA PRO A 112 27.19 -2.20 14.16
C PRO A 112 27.70 -2.39 12.72
N ILE A 113 28.69 -3.28 12.50
CA ILE A 113 29.22 -3.59 11.16
C ILE A 113 28.18 -4.36 10.35
N PHE A 114 27.58 -5.41 10.93
CA PHE A 114 26.53 -6.15 10.25
C PHE A 114 25.27 -5.31 10.06
N TRP A 115 24.90 -4.50 11.04
CA TRP A 115 23.77 -3.57 10.90
C TRP A 115 23.91 -2.69 9.66
N TYR A 116 25.12 -2.18 9.42
CA TYR A 116 25.42 -1.38 8.24
C TYR A 116 25.15 -2.15 6.93
N TRP A 117 25.64 -3.38 6.81
CA TRP A 117 25.43 -4.22 5.63
C TRP A 117 23.96 -4.64 5.46
N ILE A 118 23.29 -5.00 6.54
CA ILE A 118 21.87 -5.38 6.53
C ILE A 118 21.00 -4.19 6.12
N ILE A 119 21.29 -2.97 6.59
CA ILE A 119 20.57 -1.78 6.16
C ILE A 119 20.76 -1.50 4.67
N HIS A 120 21.96 -1.71 4.12
CA HIS A 120 22.19 -1.57 2.68
C HIS A 120 21.43 -2.64 1.87
N TYR A 121 21.43 -3.89 2.35
CA TYR A 121 20.64 -4.97 1.77
C TYR A 121 19.14 -4.65 1.77
N ILE A 122 18.60 -4.21 2.91
CA ILE A 122 17.19 -3.81 3.07
C ILE A 122 16.82 -2.68 2.11
N TRP A 123 17.70 -1.68 1.96
CA TRP A 123 17.48 -0.60 1.00
C TRP A 123 17.43 -1.13 -0.43
N LYS A 124 18.35 -2.02 -0.82
CA LYS A 124 18.38 -2.62 -2.16
C LYS A 124 17.15 -3.47 -2.44
N ASP A 125 16.75 -4.30 -1.47
CA ASP A 125 15.52 -5.10 -1.51
C ASP A 125 14.30 -4.20 -1.67
N THR A 126 14.20 -3.14 -0.86
CA THR A 126 13.07 -2.20 -0.94
C THR A 126 12.98 -1.51 -2.30
N ASN A 127 14.09 -1.07 -2.91
CA ASN A 127 14.04 -0.46 -4.25
C ASN A 127 13.67 -1.42 -5.38
N ARG A 128 13.86 -2.73 -5.20
CA ARG A 128 13.38 -3.73 -6.16
C ARG A 128 11.87 -3.90 -6.10
N GLU A 129 11.26 -3.72 -4.93
CA GLU A 129 9.82 -3.91 -4.71
C GLU A 129 8.98 -2.61 -4.78
N ILE A 130 9.62 -1.44 -4.62
CA ILE A 130 8.98 -0.13 -4.86
C ILE A 130 8.33 -0.17 -6.26
N TRP A 131 7.38 0.71 -6.55
CA TRP A 131 6.77 0.89 -7.88
C TRP A 131 6.13 -0.38 -8.49
N SER A 132 5.97 -1.47 -7.74
CA SER A 132 5.39 -2.73 -8.22
C SER A 132 3.98 -2.59 -8.78
N LEU A 133 3.23 -1.57 -8.35
CA LEU A 133 1.89 -1.27 -8.86
C LEU A 133 1.82 0.01 -9.70
N ALA A 134 2.93 0.72 -9.87
CA ALA A 134 2.94 1.95 -10.64
C ALA A 134 2.60 1.65 -12.11
N ASN A 135 1.80 2.51 -12.72
CA ASN A 135 1.34 2.36 -14.11
C ASN A 135 0.51 1.09 -14.38
N LEU A 136 -0.01 0.43 -13.36
CA LEU A 136 -0.91 -0.72 -13.51
C LEU A 136 -2.35 -0.34 -13.18
N PRO A 137 -3.34 -0.86 -13.93
CA PRO A 137 -4.74 -0.63 -13.63
C PRO A 137 -5.14 -1.36 -12.33
N ILE A 138 -5.73 -0.62 -11.39
CA ILE A 138 -6.15 -1.14 -10.08
C ILE A 138 -7.61 -0.82 -9.78
N ALA A 139 -8.31 -1.73 -9.11
CA ALA A 139 -9.68 -1.50 -8.64
C ALA A 139 -9.89 -2.14 -7.27
N CYS A 140 -10.71 -1.52 -6.42
CA CYS A 140 -11.15 -2.06 -5.15
C CYS A 140 -12.57 -2.60 -5.32
N THR A 141 -12.72 -3.92 -5.41
CA THR A 141 -13.99 -4.58 -5.69
C THR A 141 -14.56 -5.26 -4.45
N GLY A 142 -15.89 -5.25 -4.35
CA GLY A 142 -16.61 -6.06 -3.39
C GLY A 142 -16.88 -7.48 -3.91
N SER A 143 -17.20 -8.42 -3.02
CA SER A 143 -17.65 -9.77 -3.41
C SER A 143 -18.98 -9.80 -4.20
N TYR A 144 -19.78 -8.72 -4.16
CA TYR A 144 -21.07 -8.58 -4.85
C TYR A 144 -21.00 -7.69 -6.08
N LEU A 145 -20.12 -8.01 -7.02
CA LEU A 145 -20.10 -7.34 -8.33
C LEU A 145 -21.31 -7.73 -9.18
N GLU A 146 -21.82 -6.77 -9.94
CA GLU A 146 -22.86 -6.94 -10.97
C GLU A 146 -22.38 -6.50 -12.36
N ASP A 147 -21.38 -5.63 -12.40
CA ASP A 147 -20.64 -5.21 -13.58
C ASP A 147 -19.14 -5.10 -13.23
N LEU A 148 -18.27 -5.00 -14.23
CA LEU A 148 -16.84 -4.77 -14.06
C LEU A 148 -16.48 -3.32 -14.40
N PRO A 149 -15.42 -2.75 -13.78
CA PRO A 149 -14.86 -1.49 -14.23
C PRO A 149 -14.51 -1.55 -15.72
N LYS A 150 -14.83 -0.49 -16.47
CA LYS A 150 -14.63 -0.45 -17.94
C LYS A 150 -13.22 -0.82 -18.36
N GLY A 151 -12.20 -0.29 -17.66
CA GLY A 151 -10.80 -0.59 -17.95
C GLY A 151 -10.41 -2.06 -17.79
N PHE A 152 -11.14 -2.86 -16.99
CA PHE A 152 -10.91 -4.31 -16.91
C PHE A 152 -11.55 -5.08 -18.05
N VAL A 153 -12.67 -4.58 -18.60
CA VAL A 153 -13.39 -5.19 -19.72
C VAL A 153 -12.65 -4.89 -21.03
N GLU A 154 -12.30 -3.63 -21.27
CA GLU A 154 -11.66 -3.18 -22.51
C GLU A 154 -10.29 -3.83 -22.76
N ASN A 155 -9.54 -4.08 -21.68
CA ASN A 155 -8.22 -4.69 -21.76
C ASN A 155 -8.26 -6.22 -21.56
N ASP A 156 -9.45 -6.81 -21.42
CA ASP A 156 -9.67 -8.25 -21.19
C ASP A 156 -8.77 -8.83 -20.06
N LEU A 157 -8.43 -7.98 -19.09
CA LEU A 157 -7.38 -8.32 -18.10
C LEU A 157 -7.92 -9.29 -17.07
N LEU A 158 -9.17 -9.09 -16.67
CA LEU A 158 -9.82 -9.95 -15.69
C LEU A 158 -10.43 -11.15 -16.39
N VAL A 159 -11.16 -10.95 -17.48
CA VAL A 159 -11.93 -12.02 -18.15
C VAL A 159 -11.02 -13.16 -18.61
N ASN A 160 -10.01 -12.93 -19.45
CA ASN A 160 -9.06 -13.97 -19.85
C ASN A 160 -8.33 -14.65 -18.69
N SER A 161 -8.11 -13.95 -17.57
CA SER A 161 -7.33 -14.50 -16.45
C SER A 161 -8.07 -15.58 -15.67
N VAL A 162 -9.42 -15.56 -15.67
CA VAL A 162 -10.27 -16.41 -14.84
C VAL A 162 -11.24 -17.29 -15.62
N LEU A 163 -11.40 -17.10 -16.94
CA LEU A 163 -12.34 -17.89 -17.76
C LEU A 163 -12.22 -19.41 -17.58
N ASN A 164 -11.00 -19.92 -17.40
CA ASN A 164 -10.76 -21.37 -17.21
C ASN A 164 -11.20 -21.90 -15.83
N ASP A 165 -11.33 -21.02 -14.84
CA ASP A 165 -11.63 -21.37 -13.45
C ASP A 165 -13.07 -21.01 -13.04
N ILE A 166 -13.85 -20.40 -13.93
CA ILE A 166 -15.25 -20.06 -13.68
C ILE A 166 -16.08 -21.35 -13.69
N CYS A 167 -16.58 -21.74 -12.52
CA CYS A 167 -17.59 -22.77 -12.41
C CYS A 167 -18.90 -22.30 -13.07
N LEU A 168 -19.30 -22.96 -14.15
CA LEU A 168 -20.49 -22.62 -14.93
C LEU A 168 -21.80 -22.83 -14.16
N CYS A 169 -21.79 -23.52 -13.01
CA CYS A 169 -22.98 -24.03 -12.34
C CYS A 169 -23.76 -23.00 -11.49
N SER A 170 -23.31 -21.74 -11.36
CA SER A 170 -24.06 -20.71 -10.61
C SER A 170 -24.90 -19.81 -11.53
N SER A 171 -26.11 -19.44 -11.09
CA SER A 171 -26.95 -18.43 -11.75
C SER A 171 -26.46 -16.99 -11.54
N ALA A 172 -25.29 -16.80 -10.91
CA ALA A 172 -24.73 -15.50 -10.63
C ALA A 172 -24.33 -14.77 -11.93
N PRO A 173 -24.35 -13.42 -11.94
CA PRO A 173 -23.78 -12.62 -13.03
C PRO A 173 -22.32 -12.99 -13.28
N PHE A 174 -21.88 -12.89 -14.53
CA PHE A 174 -20.53 -13.27 -14.96
C PHE A 174 -19.46 -12.52 -14.16
N GLU A 175 -19.67 -11.24 -13.91
CA GLU A 175 -18.76 -10.34 -13.21
C GLU A 175 -18.55 -10.74 -11.75
N ARG A 176 -19.63 -11.23 -11.12
CA ARG A 176 -19.54 -11.84 -9.80
C ARG A 176 -18.69 -13.09 -9.84
N LYS A 177 -18.93 -14.00 -10.79
CA LYS A 177 -18.13 -15.22 -10.93
C LYS A 177 -16.67 -14.90 -11.19
N ALA A 178 -16.39 -13.92 -12.05
CA ALA A 178 -15.04 -13.52 -12.40
C ALA A 178 -14.30 -12.93 -11.19
N ASN A 179 -14.96 -12.10 -10.38
CA ASN A 179 -14.39 -11.59 -9.13
C ASN A 179 -14.14 -12.70 -8.10
N TRP A 180 -15.06 -13.65 -7.97
CA TRP A 180 -14.89 -14.82 -7.10
C TRP A 180 -13.75 -15.72 -7.58
N ALA A 181 -13.65 -15.95 -8.89
CA ALA A 181 -12.55 -16.70 -9.48
C ALA A 181 -11.22 -15.96 -9.25
N ALA A 182 -11.18 -14.63 -9.33
CA ALA A 182 -9.99 -13.85 -9.00
C ALA A 182 -9.59 -14.07 -7.53
N PHE A 183 -10.56 -14.26 -6.62
CA PHE A 183 -10.29 -14.58 -5.23
C PHE A 183 -9.54 -15.91 -5.03
N THR A 184 -9.81 -16.91 -5.87
CA THR A 184 -9.16 -18.22 -5.78
C THR A 184 -7.91 -18.35 -6.65
N THR A 185 -7.83 -17.59 -7.74
CA THR A 185 -6.75 -17.72 -8.74
C THR A 185 -5.64 -16.69 -8.55
N TYR A 186 -5.98 -15.48 -8.08
CA TYR A 186 -4.97 -14.44 -7.89
C TYR A 186 -4.19 -14.70 -6.61
N GLN A 187 -2.88 -14.49 -6.71
CA GLN A 187 -1.99 -14.61 -5.58
C GLN A 187 -2.22 -13.46 -4.59
N PRO A 188 -2.19 -13.71 -3.28
CA PRO A 188 -2.21 -12.64 -2.31
C PRO A 188 -0.98 -11.75 -2.52
N MET A 189 -1.20 -10.43 -2.55
CA MET A 189 -0.11 -9.47 -2.61
C MET A 189 0.81 -9.68 -1.42
N LYS A 190 2.11 -9.73 -1.70
CA LYS A 190 3.12 -9.77 -0.64
C LYS A 190 3.04 -8.48 0.17
N PRO A 191 3.29 -8.53 1.50
CA PRO A 191 3.51 -7.33 2.29
C PRO A 191 4.68 -6.55 1.68
N THR A 192 4.63 -5.22 1.76
CA THR A 192 5.73 -4.38 1.24
C THR A 192 7.02 -4.68 2.00
N SER A 193 8.21 -4.50 1.37
CA SER A 193 9.50 -4.60 2.07
C SER A 193 9.51 -3.86 3.40
N TYR A 194 8.96 -2.63 3.47
CA TYR A 194 8.84 -1.89 4.74
C TYR A 194 8.15 -2.70 5.84
N MET A 195 7.00 -3.31 5.53
CA MET A 195 6.25 -4.11 6.49
C MET A 195 7.01 -5.38 6.87
N ARG A 196 7.57 -6.10 5.90
CA ARG A 196 8.36 -7.31 6.12
C ARG A 196 9.53 -7.06 7.07
N TRP A 197 10.36 -6.07 6.76
CA TRP A 197 11.53 -5.74 7.57
C TRP A 197 11.17 -5.16 8.94
N THR A 198 10.07 -4.42 9.05
CA THR A 198 9.57 -3.94 10.35
C THR A 198 9.07 -5.10 11.21
N MET A 199 8.39 -6.09 10.62
CA MET A 199 7.95 -7.30 11.32
C MET A 199 9.15 -8.11 11.79
N ALA A 200 10.14 -8.36 10.92
CA ALA A 200 11.38 -9.06 11.27
C ALA A 200 12.14 -8.35 12.41
N PHE A 201 12.29 -7.03 12.33
CA PHE A 201 12.92 -6.22 13.39
C PHE A 201 12.21 -6.36 14.74
N ASN A 202 10.88 -6.23 14.76
CA ASN A 202 10.12 -6.36 16.01
C ASN A 202 10.13 -7.82 16.53
N GLY A 203 10.13 -8.81 15.64
CA GLY A 203 10.27 -10.23 15.98
C GLY A 203 11.61 -10.51 16.67
N SER A 204 12.73 -10.05 16.11
CA SER A 204 14.07 -10.21 16.70
C SER A 204 14.20 -9.49 18.04
N LEU A 205 13.61 -8.30 18.20
CA LEU A 205 13.64 -7.57 19.48
C LEU A 205 12.86 -8.29 20.58
N SER A 206 11.72 -8.91 20.24
CA SER A 206 10.87 -9.61 21.21
C SER A 206 11.57 -10.84 21.82
N ARG A 207 12.63 -11.35 21.17
CA ARG A 207 13.46 -12.46 21.68
C ARG A 207 14.56 -12.02 22.65
N GLY A 208 14.56 -10.76 23.09
CA GLY A 208 15.38 -10.32 24.22
C GLY A 208 16.79 -9.85 23.88
N ALA A 209 16.97 -9.13 22.76
CA ALA A 209 18.28 -8.66 22.29
C ALA A 209 19.06 -7.71 23.24
N GLY A 210 18.51 -7.36 24.42
CA GLY A 210 19.20 -6.55 25.44
C GLY A 210 19.64 -5.14 24.97
N ILE A 211 19.08 -4.64 23.87
CA ILE A 211 19.55 -3.43 23.20
C ILE A 211 19.15 -2.19 24.01
N PRO A 212 20.10 -1.30 24.38
CA PRO A 212 19.78 -0.05 25.06
C PRO A 212 18.79 0.81 24.27
N ALA A 213 17.84 1.45 24.95
CA ALA A 213 16.76 2.22 24.32
C ALA A 213 17.26 3.31 23.34
N LYS A 214 18.38 3.97 23.65
CA LYS A 214 19.01 4.98 22.76
C LYS A 214 19.49 4.37 21.45
N MET A 215 20.12 3.18 21.52
CA MET A 215 20.57 2.45 20.33
C MET A 215 19.36 1.93 19.54
N LEU A 216 18.36 1.37 20.22
CA LEU A 216 17.13 0.92 19.60
C LEU A 216 16.42 2.02 18.80
N LYS A 217 16.36 3.25 19.34
CA LYS A 217 15.83 4.41 18.60
C LYS A 217 16.62 4.69 17.32
N LYS A 218 17.96 4.61 17.39
CA LYS A 218 18.83 4.78 16.21
C LYS A 218 18.56 3.69 15.17
N LEU A 219 18.55 2.42 15.57
CA LEU A 219 18.29 1.29 14.67
C LEU A 219 16.92 1.42 13.99
N ARG A 220 15.87 1.80 14.72
CA ARG A 220 14.55 2.08 14.13
C ARG A 220 14.59 3.19 13.09
N ASN A 221 15.34 4.26 13.35
CA ASN A 221 15.49 5.35 12.40
C ASN A 221 16.27 4.92 11.16
N ASP A 222 17.33 4.13 11.32
CA ASP A 222 18.13 3.59 10.22
C ASP A 222 17.26 2.69 9.34
N LEU A 223 16.50 1.77 9.95
CA LEU A 223 15.56 0.89 9.26
C LEU A 223 14.47 1.67 8.53
N SER A 224 13.81 2.61 9.21
CA SER A 224 12.81 3.47 8.59
C SER A 224 13.42 4.22 7.39
N SER A 225 14.64 4.74 7.52
CA SER A 225 15.32 5.48 6.45
C SER A 225 15.81 4.61 5.29
N ALA A 226 16.00 3.30 5.52
CA ALA A 226 16.36 2.33 4.50
C ALA A 226 15.13 1.92 3.68
N CYS A 227 14.00 1.75 4.36
CA CYS A 227 12.75 1.36 3.74
C CYS A 227 11.95 2.54 3.16
N SER A 228 12.23 3.79 3.58
CA SER A 228 11.54 4.96 3.05
C SER A 228 11.98 5.26 1.62
N PRO A 229 11.09 5.15 0.62
CA PRO A 229 11.40 5.49 -0.77
C PRO A 229 11.81 6.95 -0.87
N SER A 230 11.19 7.82 -0.07
CA SER A 230 11.36 9.27 -0.13
C SER A 230 12.50 9.73 0.77
N ARG A 231 13.75 9.52 0.38
CA ARG A 231 14.86 10.34 0.91
C ARG A 231 14.73 11.73 0.31
N VAL A 232 13.84 12.54 0.88
CA VAL A 232 13.82 13.97 0.60
C VAL A 232 15.15 14.51 1.12
N GLU A 233 16.02 14.90 0.20
CA GLU A 233 17.23 15.62 0.56
C GLU A 233 16.85 16.82 1.44
N LYS A 234 17.49 16.92 2.61
CA LYS A 234 17.20 18.00 3.55
C LYS A 234 17.45 19.33 2.85
N GLY A 235 16.39 20.08 2.57
CA GLY A 235 16.44 21.44 2.02
C GLY A 235 15.74 21.63 0.67
N ALA A 236 15.53 20.56 -0.10
CA ALA A 236 14.77 20.67 -1.35
C ALA A 236 13.26 20.67 -1.03
N LYS A 237 12.55 21.75 -1.39
CA LYS A 237 11.09 21.79 -1.40
C LYS A 237 10.58 20.97 -2.59
N LYS A 238 10.65 19.64 -2.47
CA LYS A 238 10.06 18.72 -3.46
C LYS A 238 8.55 18.69 -3.28
N THR A 239 7.83 18.83 -4.39
CA THR A 239 6.38 18.64 -4.43
C THR A 239 6.13 17.20 -4.84
N TRP A 240 5.41 16.42 -4.04
CA TRP A 240 5.00 15.08 -4.46
C TRP A 240 3.61 15.14 -5.06
N VAL A 241 3.38 14.35 -6.10
CA VAL A 241 2.07 14.21 -6.71
C VAL A 241 1.70 12.75 -6.90
N LEU A 242 0.44 12.42 -6.63
CA LEU A 242 -0.20 11.20 -7.11
C LEU A 242 -0.83 11.52 -8.46
N ARG A 243 -0.42 10.84 -9.53
CA ARG A 243 -0.97 11.01 -10.88
C ARG A 243 -1.91 9.88 -11.21
N ASN A 244 -3.08 10.23 -11.75
CA ASN A 244 -3.96 9.35 -12.49
C ASN A 244 -3.54 9.41 -13.96
N LEU A 245 -2.82 8.39 -14.42
CA LEU A 245 -2.21 8.36 -15.75
C LEU A 245 -3.25 8.22 -16.87
N THR A 246 -4.42 7.66 -16.53
CA THR A 246 -5.55 7.43 -17.44
C THR A 246 -6.26 8.74 -17.79
N GLU A 247 -6.65 9.52 -16.78
CA GLU A 247 -7.40 10.77 -16.98
C GLU A 247 -6.52 12.01 -17.10
N LYS A 248 -5.20 11.85 -16.92
CA LYS A 248 -4.25 12.97 -16.82
C LYS A 248 -4.62 13.96 -15.71
N GLU A 249 -5.01 13.43 -14.56
CA GLU A 249 -5.28 14.21 -13.36
C GLU A 249 -4.16 13.99 -12.34
N TYR A 250 -3.92 14.97 -11.48
CA TYR A 250 -2.96 14.80 -10.38
C TYR A 250 -3.43 15.43 -9.08
N LEU A 251 -2.91 14.89 -7.98
CA LEU A 251 -3.18 15.32 -6.61
C LEU A 251 -1.86 15.62 -5.91
N ARG A 252 -1.75 16.79 -5.30
CA ARG A 252 -0.59 17.16 -4.48
C ARG A 252 -0.59 16.41 -3.16
N CYS A 253 0.54 15.83 -2.81
CA CYS A 253 0.69 15.01 -1.62
C CYS A 253 2.01 15.28 -0.88
N LYS A 254 2.06 14.81 0.36
CA LYS A 254 3.23 14.82 1.23
C LYS A 254 3.61 13.37 1.54
N PRO A 255 4.91 13.05 1.50
CA PRO A 255 5.38 11.72 1.85
C PRO A 255 5.01 11.38 3.31
N PRO A 256 4.94 10.10 3.65
CA PRO A 256 4.80 9.67 5.03
C PRO A 256 5.89 10.33 5.88
N ARG A 257 5.52 10.89 7.02
CA ARG A 257 6.54 11.35 7.99
C ARG A 257 7.23 10.11 8.54
N ASN A 258 8.54 10.20 8.80
CA ASN A 258 9.40 9.11 9.31
C ASN A 258 9.02 8.53 10.69
N SER A 259 7.76 8.60 11.13
CA SER A 259 7.29 7.87 12.29
C SER A 259 6.84 6.49 11.87
N LEU A 260 7.44 5.44 12.45
CA LEU A 260 7.04 4.04 12.26
C LEU A 260 5.54 3.78 12.46
N LYS A 261 4.84 4.69 13.16
CA LYS A 261 3.41 4.57 13.48
C LYS A 261 2.47 5.09 12.37
N ASN A 262 2.92 6.00 11.51
CA ASN A 262 2.08 6.63 10.49
C ASN A 262 2.77 6.55 9.12
N SER A 263 2.71 5.37 8.50
CA SER A 263 3.28 5.10 7.17
C SER A 263 2.45 5.66 6.01
N SER A 264 1.35 6.36 6.29
CA SER A 264 0.48 6.91 5.26
C SER A 264 0.96 8.28 4.80
N ALA A 265 0.93 8.48 3.49
CA ALA A 265 1.06 9.78 2.87
C ALA A 265 -0.25 10.57 2.98
N TYR A 266 -0.18 11.89 2.89
CA TYR A 266 -1.33 12.78 3.06
C TYR A 266 -1.43 13.77 1.92
N VAL A 267 -2.64 14.29 1.68
CA VAL A 267 -2.83 15.41 0.77
C VAL A 267 -2.17 16.67 1.33
N ASP A 268 -1.60 17.48 0.46
CA ASP A 268 -0.89 18.71 0.82
C ASP A 268 -1.85 19.86 1.21
N GLU A 269 -2.59 19.70 2.31
CA GLU A 269 -3.37 20.78 2.92
C GLU A 269 -3.52 20.59 4.44
N GLU A 270 -3.39 21.68 5.21
CA GLU A 270 -3.27 21.60 6.67
C GLU A 270 -4.57 21.28 7.40
N ALA A 271 -5.72 21.59 6.79
CA ALA A 271 -7.03 21.53 7.45
C ALA A 271 -7.58 20.09 7.57
N LEU A 272 -7.29 19.23 6.60
CA LEU A 272 -7.82 17.87 6.52
C LEU A 272 -6.68 16.86 6.30
N ARG A 273 -6.31 16.12 7.36
CA ARG A 273 -5.31 15.04 7.25
C ARG A 273 -5.90 13.80 6.59
N ILE A 274 -6.23 13.90 5.31
CA ILE A 274 -6.74 12.79 4.50
C ILE A 274 -5.56 11.99 3.96
N SER A 275 -5.57 10.68 4.16
CA SER A 275 -4.51 9.81 3.66
C SER A 275 -4.68 9.50 2.18
N ILE A 276 -3.56 9.28 1.48
CA ILE A 276 -3.57 8.82 0.08
C ILE A 276 -4.22 7.43 -0.05
N ASP A 277 -4.06 6.58 0.96
CA ASP A 277 -4.71 5.27 1.02
C ASP A 277 -6.24 5.43 1.00
N ASP A 278 -6.79 6.33 1.83
CA ASP A 278 -8.24 6.58 1.91
C ASP A 278 -8.78 7.14 0.59
N ILE A 279 -8.08 8.08 -0.04
CA ILE A 279 -8.48 8.66 -1.32
C ILE A 279 -8.50 7.58 -2.38
N LEU A 280 -7.40 6.86 -2.55
CA LEU A 280 -7.34 5.82 -3.57
C LEU A 280 -8.40 4.76 -3.33
N LEU A 281 -8.54 4.26 -2.11
CA LEU A 281 -9.54 3.24 -1.80
C LEU A 281 -10.97 3.72 -2.08
N LEU A 282 -11.32 4.97 -1.79
CA LEU A 282 -12.62 5.54 -2.13
C LEU A 282 -12.78 5.72 -3.65
N LYS A 283 -11.70 6.13 -4.33
CA LYS A 283 -11.73 6.48 -5.74
C LYS A 283 -11.68 5.26 -6.66
N ILE A 284 -11.01 4.19 -6.28
CA ILE A 284 -10.93 2.97 -7.09
C ILE A 284 -12.02 1.96 -6.72
N ILE A 285 -12.92 2.31 -5.81
CA ILE A 285 -13.99 1.43 -5.35
C ILE A 285 -14.98 1.16 -6.48
N TRP A 286 -15.39 -0.10 -6.61
CA TRP A 286 -16.39 -0.53 -7.57
C TRP A 286 -17.33 -1.53 -6.93
N THR A 287 -18.52 -1.05 -6.55
CA THR A 287 -19.61 -1.89 -6.05
C THR A 287 -20.95 -1.15 -6.06
N ARG A 288 -22.05 -1.92 -6.08
CA ARG A 288 -23.41 -1.42 -5.83
C ARG A 288 -23.81 -1.50 -4.35
N PHE A 289 -22.99 -2.16 -3.52
CA PHE A 289 -23.24 -2.42 -2.11
C PHE A 289 -22.17 -1.72 -1.28
N PRO A 290 -22.45 -0.52 -0.74
CA PRO A 290 -21.48 0.22 0.03
C PRO A 290 -21.12 -0.54 1.33
N PRO A 291 -19.93 -0.29 1.90
CA PRO A 291 -19.46 -1.01 3.08
C PRO A 291 -20.42 -0.87 4.28
N PHE A 292 -21.14 0.24 4.41
CA PHE A 292 -21.99 0.52 5.58
C PHE A 292 -23.42 -0.03 5.51
N GLY A 293 -23.64 -1.09 4.73
CA GLY A 293 -24.90 -1.81 4.65
C GLY A 293 -25.90 -1.24 3.65
N TYR A 294 -27.08 -1.86 3.59
CA TYR A 294 -28.13 -1.61 2.61
C TYR A 294 -28.84 -0.26 2.78
N ARG A 295 -28.15 0.84 2.49
CA ARG A 295 -28.86 2.05 2.08
C ARG A 295 -29.06 1.97 0.58
N LYS A 296 -30.30 1.70 0.17
CA LYS A 296 -30.71 1.70 -1.25
C LYS A 296 -30.21 2.98 -1.93
N GLY A 297 -29.46 2.83 -3.01
CA GLY A 297 -29.17 3.90 -3.97
C GLY A 297 -27.75 4.46 -4.00
N LEU A 298 -26.85 4.08 -3.08
CA LEU A 298 -25.45 4.52 -3.18
C LEU A 298 -24.63 3.56 -4.05
N ILE A 299 -24.71 3.73 -5.36
CA ILE A 299 -23.82 3.05 -6.30
C ILE A 299 -22.44 3.70 -6.17
N LEU A 300 -21.48 2.93 -5.67
CA LEU A 300 -20.09 3.35 -5.56
C LEU A 300 -19.30 2.78 -6.74
N HIS A 301 -19.64 3.25 -7.95
CA HIS A 301 -18.89 2.99 -9.17
C HIS A 301 -18.04 4.21 -9.44
N HIS A 302 -16.91 4.30 -8.75
CA HIS A 302 -16.10 5.49 -8.86
C HIS A 302 -15.29 5.44 -10.18
N PRO A 303 -15.23 6.55 -10.95
CA PRO A 303 -14.57 6.60 -12.26
C PRO A 303 -13.15 6.03 -12.30
N TRP A 304 -12.39 6.19 -11.22
CA TRP A 304 -10.99 5.78 -11.13
C TRP A 304 -10.77 4.26 -10.97
N ALA A 305 -11.83 3.46 -10.87
CA ALA A 305 -11.68 2.01 -10.86
C ALA A 305 -11.09 1.51 -12.19
N ALA A 306 -10.06 0.67 -12.09
CA ALA A 306 -9.24 0.17 -13.20
C ALA A 306 -8.35 1.23 -13.89
N HIS A 307 -8.13 2.38 -13.26
CA HIS A 307 -7.17 3.37 -13.76
C HIS A 307 -5.74 3.04 -13.31
N ALA A 308 -4.76 3.58 -14.03
CA ALA A 308 -3.35 3.45 -13.72
C ALA A 308 -2.83 4.67 -12.96
N PHE A 309 -2.02 4.43 -11.93
CA PHE A 309 -1.51 5.48 -11.06
C PHE A 309 0.00 5.40 -10.87
N ASP A 310 0.63 6.53 -10.58
CA ASP A 310 1.96 6.57 -9.98
C ASP A 310 2.11 7.76 -9.02
N ILE A 311 3.12 7.69 -8.15
CA ILE A 311 3.50 8.79 -7.29
C ILE A 311 4.92 9.22 -7.68
N ILE A 312 5.11 10.49 -7.97
CA ILE A 312 6.41 11.04 -8.34
C ILE A 312 6.73 12.26 -7.50
N ASP A 313 8.03 12.53 -7.32
CA ASP A 313 8.48 13.85 -6.94
C ASP A 313 8.63 14.73 -8.19
N LEU A 314 8.08 15.93 -8.13
CA LEU A 314 8.30 16.95 -9.15
C LEU A 314 9.40 17.89 -8.68
N ASP A 315 10.40 18.09 -9.55
CA ASP A 315 11.26 19.26 -9.46
C ASP A 315 10.41 20.53 -9.64
N PRO A 316 10.71 21.66 -8.97
CA PRO A 316 10.09 22.95 -9.26
C PRO A 316 9.89 23.26 -10.76
N ARG A 317 10.86 22.91 -11.61
CA ARG A 317 10.75 23.12 -13.07
C ARG A 317 9.70 22.22 -13.72
N GLU A 318 9.69 20.94 -13.35
CA GLU A 318 8.70 19.98 -13.86
C GLU A 318 7.31 20.32 -13.38
N LYS A 319 7.17 20.89 -12.18
CA LYS A 319 5.90 21.42 -11.70
C LYS A 319 5.40 22.56 -12.59
N ASP A 320 6.26 23.53 -12.91
CA ASP A 320 5.90 24.64 -13.81
C ASP A 320 5.56 24.14 -15.22
N GLU A 321 6.17 23.04 -15.67
CA GLU A 321 5.80 22.37 -16.92
C GLU A 321 4.46 21.66 -16.81
N LEU A 322 4.20 20.93 -15.73
CA LEU A 322 2.92 20.25 -15.48
C LEU A 322 1.76 21.25 -15.39
N ASP A 323 2.01 22.44 -14.82
CA ASP A 323 1.01 23.52 -14.72
C ASP A 323 0.80 24.26 -16.05
N ARG A 324 1.81 24.29 -16.94
CA ARG A 324 1.71 24.89 -18.28
C ARG A 324 1.16 23.92 -19.31
N ASP A 325 1.44 22.63 -19.14
CA ASP A 325 0.91 21.56 -19.95
C ASP A 325 -0.57 21.40 -19.62
N GLN A 326 -1.41 22.00 -20.46
CA GLN A 326 -2.88 21.92 -20.36
C GLN A 326 -3.39 20.47 -20.43
N SER A 327 -2.52 19.47 -20.66
CA SER A 327 -2.88 18.06 -20.60
C SER A 327 -3.10 17.55 -19.18
N TRP A 328 -2.50 18.15 -18.14
CA TRP A 328 -2.65 17.71 -16.76
C TRP A 328 -3.54 18.62 -15.92
N LYS A 329 -4.45 18.02 -15.15
CA LYS A 329 -5.40 18.74 -14.29
C LYS A 329 -5.09 18.54 -12.80
N ASP A 330 -4.79 19.61 -12.07
CA ASP A 330 -4.75 19.58 -10.59
C ASP A 330 -6.17 19.46 -10.04
N ILE A 331 -6.48 18.35 -9.38
CA ILE A 331 -7.77 18.07 -8.76
C ILE A 331 -7.72 18.10 -7.23
N THR A 332 -6.61 18.57 -6.64
CA THR A 332 -6.37 18.53 -5.19
C THR A 332 -7.53 19.12 -4.39
N ASN A 333 -7.98 20.32 -4.76
CA ASN A 333 -9.05 21.01 -4.03
C ASN A 333 -10.41 20.33 -4.21
N ASP A 334 -10.69 19.80 -5.41
CA ASP A 334 -11.93 19.09 -5.71
C ASP A 334 -12.03 17.82 -4.85
N ILE A 335 -10.95 17.07 -4.76
CA ILE A 335 -10.85 15.87 -3.92
C ILE A 335 -11.04 16.22 -2.46
N ILE A 336 -10.39 17.26 -1.95
CA ILE A 336 -10.52 17.64 -0.54
C ILE A 336 -11.97 18.02 -0.21
N LYS A 337 -12.62 18.79 -1.08
CA LYS A 337 -14.03 19.16 -0.93
C LYS A 337 -14.93 17.93 -0.94
N GLU A 338 -14.71 17.00 -1.86
CA GLU A 338 -15.45 15.74 -1.95
C GLU A 338 -15.27 14.88 -0.70
N MET A 339 -14.02 14.70 -0.24
CA MET A 339 -13.71 13.92 0.96
C MET A 339 -14.30 14.56 2.21
N GLY A 340 -14.29 15.89 2.31
CA GLY A 340 -14.96 16.63 3.38
C GLY A 340 -16.47 16.39 3.39
N ASN A 341 -17.10 16.39 2.22
CA ASN A 341 -18.53 16.08 2.08
C ASN A 341 -18.85 14.63 2.45
N ALA A 342 -18.02 13.68 1.99
CA ALA A 342 -18.17 12.26 2.31
C ALA A 342 -18.05 12.03 3.83
N ALA A 343 -17.05 12.60 4.48
CA ALA A 343 -16.87 12.51 5.93
C ALA A 343 -18.07 13.10 6.71
N ASN A 344 -18.62 14.22 6.25
CA ASN A 344 -19.79 14.84 6.87
C ASN A 344 -21.06 13.96 6.75
N LEU A 345 -21.25 13.29 5.62
CA LEU A 345 -22.34 12.33 5.44
C LEU A 345 -22.19 11.14 6.40
N THR A 346 -20.99 10.57 6.49
CA THR A 346 -20.72 9.44 7.40
C THR A 346 -20.93 9.81 8.87
N LEU A 347 -20.55 11.03 9.29
CA LEU A 347 -20.74 11.49 10.67
C LEU A 347 -22.21 11.67 11.05
N ARG A 348 -23.03 12.24 10.14
CA ARG A 348 -24.48 12.38 10.37
C ARG A 348 -25.15 11.02 10.51
N ASP A 349 -24.72 10.05 9.71
CA ASP A 349 -25.28 8.70 9.67
C ASP A 349 -24.88 7.86 10.89
N GLY A 350 -23.63 7.98 11.34
CA GLY A 350 -23.18 7.35 12.60
C GLY A 350 -24.02 7.82 13.78
N ALA A 351 -24.27 9.14 13.88
CA ALA A 351 -25.07 9.72 14.96
C ALA A 351 -26.53 9.26 14.95
N THR A 352 -27.15 9.07 13.78
CA THR A 352 -28.54 8.57 13.70
C THR A 352 -28.66 7.08 14.00
N SER A 353 -27.62 6.28 13.68
CA SER A 353 -27.59 4.84 13.99
C SER A 353 -27.39 4.52 15.47
N LEU A 354 -26.84 5.46 16.25
CA LEU A 354 -26.65 5.33 17.70
C LEU A 354 -27.91 5.65 18.52
N ILE A 355 -28.94 6.22 17.90
CA ILE A 355 -30.20 6.65 18.55
C ILE A 355 -31.32 5.60 18.34
N ARG A 356 -31.04 4.49 17.65
CA ARG A 356 -31.93 3.34 17.51
C ARG A 356 -31.27 2.09 18.08
#